data_AF-A0A432MI27-F1
#
_entry.id   AF-A0A432MI27-F1
#
_cell.length_a   1.000
_cell.length_b   1.000
_cell.length_c   1.000
_cell.angle_alpha   90.00
_cell.angle_beta   90.00
_cell.angle_gamma   90.00
#
_symmetry.space_group_name_H-M   'P 1'
#
loop_
_entity.id
_entity.type
_entity.pdbx_description
1 polymer ?
#
loop_
_entity_poly.entity_id
_entity_poly.type
_entity_poly.pdbx_seq_one_letter_code
_entity_poly.pdbx_strand_id
1 'polypeptide(L)'
;MATDFETDARPEPLTARSLGLLNIVFGVLFLLGVGYEVGVVLTLPALGRLLEWAESQQQQQLDKAMQGQRDRFDERLKAAESDEEREVIEAERTRMELNAYQAPNMMPFSFDFLDTPRIRNGILAKGGVMLVLNLLLIASGIGLWKLRRWGRSLSVAVAGLLLPALAVFAVASAREAPTIAERWSAGMTKLLLEEENLEETPPELAEVMGRYEQGMKRLFTVSSATANGLAALYPIAVLVVASRPGVRAAVARPRAS
;
A
#
# COMPACT_ATOMS: atom_id res chain seq x y z
N MET A 1 17.57 40.40 -26.61
CA MET A 1 16.62 40.64 -27.72
C MET A 1 15.92 39.32 -28.01
N ALA A 2 14.81 39.05 -27.32
CA ALA A 2 13.90 37.97 -27.71
C ALA A 2 12.94 38.61 -28.72
N THR A 3 13.05 38.24 -29.99
CA THR A 3 12.09 38.64 -31.01
C THR A 3 10.72 38.08 -30.61
N ASP A 4 9.81 38.97 -30.25
CA ASP A 4 8.39 38.66 -30.06
C ASP A 4 7.82 38.25 -31.42
N PHE A 5 8.01 36.98 -31.79
CA PHE A 5 7.14 36.32 -32.73
C PHE A 5 5.78 36.20 -32.04
N GLU A 6 5.01 37.29 -32.07
CA GLU A 6 3.56 37.28 -31.88
C GLU A 6 2.99 36.36 -32.97
N THR A 7 2.98 35.08 -32.64
CA THR A 7 2.32 34.07 -33.45
C THR A 7 0.84 34.46 -33.50
N ASP A 8 0.32 34.67 -34.71
CA ASP A 8 -1.10 34.86 -35.07
C ASP A 8 -1.95 33.60 -34.73
N ALA A 9 -1.67 32.99 -33.58
CA ALA A 9 -2.33 31.81 -33.11
C ALA A 9 -3.76 32.16 -32.69
N ARG A 10 -4.73 31.55 -33.38
CA ARG A 10 -6.13 31.64 -32.99
C ARG A 10 -6.30 31.09 -31.57
N PRO A 11 -6.96 31.81 -30.66
CA PRO A 11 -7.17 31.33 -29.29
C PRO A 11 -7.98 30.03 -29.25
N GLU A 12 -7.52 29.07 -28.46
CA GLU A 12 -8.17 27.77 -28.24
C GLU A 12 -8.72 27.64 -26.81
N PRO A 13 -9.82 28.32 -26.46
CA PRO A 13 -10.36 28.28 -25.10
C PRO A 13 -10.93 26.92 -24.71
N LEU A 14 -11.44 26.15 -25.68
CA LEU A 14 -11.93 24.78 -25.44
C LEU A 14 -10.78 23.87 -25.01
N THR A 15 -9.65 23.86 -25.74
CA THR A 15 -8.45 23.10 -25.37
C THR A 15 -7.95 23.45 -23.97
N ALA A 16 -7.87 24.75 -23.65
CA ALA A 16 -7.45 25.22 -22.33
C ALA A 16 -8.40 24.75 -21.20
N ARG A 17 -9.72 24.82 -21.43
CA ARG A 17 -10.74 24.38 -20.46
C ARG A 17 -10.73 22.87 -20.28
N SER A 18 -10.61 22.09 -21.36
CA SER A 18 -10.52 20.63 -21.30
C SER A 18 -9.27 20.19 -20.54
N LEU A 19 -8.12 20.80 -20.82
CA LEU A 19 -6.90 20.56 -20.04
C LEU A 19 -7.10 20.91 -18.56
N GLY A 20 -7.79 22.02 -18.28
CA GLY A 20 -8.13 22.42 -16.92
C GLY A 20 -8.99 21.38 -16.18
N LEU A 21 -10.02 20.84 -16.85
CA LEU A 21 -10.87 19.78 -16.31
C LEU A 21 -10.08 18.49 -16.07
N LEU A 22 -9.23 18.08 -17.02
CA LEU A 22 -8.36 16.92 -16.86
C LEU A 22 -7.43 17.08 -15.66
N ASN A 23 -6.83 18.26 -15.45
CA ASN A 23 -5.97 18.51 -14.28
C ASN A 23 -6.72 18.33 -12.96
N ILE A 24 -8.00 18.75 -12.91
CA ILE A 24 -8.84 18.56 -11.73
C ILE A 24 -9.12 17.06 -11.53
N VAL A 25 -9.57 16.35 -12.56
CA VAL A 25 -9.92 14.92 -12.49
C VAL A 25 -8.70 14.08 -12.09
N PHE A 26 -7.58 14.21 -12.82
CA PHE A 26 -6.36 13.48 -12.51
C PHE A 26 -5.76 13.88 -11.17
N GLY A 27 -5.80 15.17 -10.82
CA GLY A 27 -5.35 15.62 -9.51
C GLY A 27 -6.13 14.96 -8.36
N VAL A 28 -7.46 14.87 -8.47
CA VAL A 28 -8.30 14.17 -7.47
C VAL A 28 -8.01 12.66 -7.45
N LEU A 29 -7.93 12.01 -8.61
CA LEU A 29 -7.61 10.57 -8.68
C LEU A 29 -6.25 10.25 -8.08
N PHE A 30 -5.23 11.06 -8.38
CA PHE A 30 -3.90 10.90 -7.79
C PHE A 30 -3.88 11.20 -6.30
N LEU A 31 -4.68 12.15 -5.80
CA LEU A 31 -4.85 12.35 -4.36
C LEU A 31 -5.47 11.15 -3.67
N LEU A 32 -6.48 10.51 -4.27
CA LEU A 32 -7.06 9.28 -3.73
C LEU A 32 -6.03 8.15 -3.70
N GLY A 33 -5.24 8.00 -4.77
CA GLY A 33 -4.15 7.01 -4.81
C GLY A 33 -3.09 7.25 -3.73
N VAL A 34 -2.64 8.49 -3.57
CA VAL A 34 -1.68 8.88 -2.51
C VAL A 34 -2.29 8.67 -1.12
N GLY A 35 -3.56 9.03 -0.93
CA GLY A 35 -4.28 8.84 0.33
C GLY A 35 -4.42 7.37 0.69
N TYR A 36 -4.70 6.51 -0.29
CA TYR A 36 -4.72 5.06 -0.11
C TYR A 36 -3.34 4.52 0.29
N GLU A 37 -2.27 4.86 -0.44
CA GLU A 37 -0.91 4.40 -0.12
C GLU A 37 -0.48 4.83 1.30
N VAL A 38 -0.68 6.10 1.65
CA VAL A 38 -0.35 6.62 2.99
C VAL A 38 -1.24 5.98 4.06
N GLY A 39 -2.52 5.82 3.77
CA GLY A 39 -3.48 5.16 4.65
C GLY A 39 -3.02 3.75 4.99
N VAL A 40 -2.74 2.93 3.98
CA VAL A 40 -2.22 1.56 4.14
C VAL A 40 -0.98 1.52 5.04
N VAL A 41 0.00 2.39 4.80
CA VAL A 41 1.23 2.44 5.62
C VAL A 41 0.97 2.82 7.07
N LEU A 42 0.01 3.70 7.33
CA LEU A 42 -0.31 4.15 8.69
C LEU A 42 -1.21 3.16 9.43
N THR A 43 -2.14 2.50 8.73
CA THR A 43 -3.16 1.64 9.34
C THR A 43 -2.72 0.21 9.52
N LEU A 44 -1.94 -0.36 8.58
CA LEU A 44 -1.59 -1.79 8.64
C LEU A 44 -0.77 -2.16 9.89
N PRO A 45 0.24 -1.40 10.33
CA PRO A 45 0.95 -1.71 11.58
C PRO A 45 0.06 -1.59 12.83
N ALA A 46 -0.96 -0.73 12.81
CA ALA A 46 -1.94 -0.64 13.88
C ALA A 46 -2.89 -1.85 13.86
N LEU A 47 -3.31 -2.29 12.67
CA LEU A 47 -4.14 -3.47 12.49
C LEU A 47 -3.40 -4.75 12.91
N GLY A 48 -2.12 -4.90 12.55
CA GLY A 48 -1.29 -6.04 12.99
C GLY A 48 -1.24 -6.16 14.51
N ARG A 49 -0.90 -5.07 15.21
CA ARG A 49 -0.90 -5.04 16.69
C ARG A 49 -2.27 -5.31 17.31
N LEU A 50 -3.35 -4.85 16.67
CA LEU A 50 -4.71 -5.13 17.13
C LEU A 50 -5.05 -6.62 17.00
N LEU A 51 -4.63 -7.25 15.90
CA LEU A 51 -4.81 -8.68 15.66
C LEU A 51 -3.98 -9.51 16.63
N GLU A 52 -2.70 -9.18 16.84
CA GLU A 52 -1.84 -9.83 17.85
C GLU A 52 -2.46 -9.73 19.25
N TRP A 53 -2.98 -8.56 19.61
CA TRP A 53 -3.68 -8.38 20.88
C TRP A 53 -4.94 -9.26 20.96
N ALA A 54 -5.76 -9.29 19.91
CA ALA A 54 -6.96 -10.10 19.86
C ALA A 54 -6.65 -11.61 19.95
N GLU A 55 -5.62 -12.07 19.25
CA GLU A 55 -5.10 -13.43 19.32
C GLU A 55 -4.63 -13.77 20.74
N SER A 56 -3.87 -12.88 21.39
CA SER A 56 -3.44 -13.09 22.78
C SER A 56 -4.62 -13.21 23.75
N GLN A 57 -5.70 -12.46 23.53
CA GLN A 57 -6.92 -12.55 24.34
C GLN A 57 -7.67 -13.85 24.07
N GLN A 58 -7.76 -14.27 22.81
CA GLN A 58 -8.38 -15.53 22.43
C GLN A 58 -7.61 -16.73 23.02
N GLN A 59 -6.28 -16.73 22.92
CA GLN A 59 -5.45 -17.78 23.48
C GLN A 59 -5.62 -17.86 25.00
N GLN A 60 -5.62 -16.72 25.71
CA GLN A 60 -5.88 -16.70 27.16
C GLN A 60 -7.27 -17.25 27.52
N GLN A 61 -8.28 -17.02 26.69
CA GLN A 61 -9.62 -17.57 26.91
C GLN A 61 -9.65 -19.09 26.67
N LEU A 62 -8.98 -19.56 25.62
CA LEU A 62 -8.83 -21.00 25.33
C LEU A 62 -8.06 -21.69 26.46
N ASP A 63 -6.94 -21.13 26.91
CA ASP A 63 -6.13 -21.69 27.99
C ASP A 63 -6.94 -21.79 29.29
N LYS A 64 -7.70 -20.74 29.64
CA LYS A 64 -8.61 -20.77 30.80
C LYS A 64 -9.70 -21.82 30.65
N ALA A 65 -10.30 -21.95 29.46
CA ALA A 65 -11.33 -22.95 29.21
C ALA A 65 -10.76 -24.37 29.32
N MET A 66 -9.57 -24.61 28.76
CA MET A 66 -8.85 -25.88 28.84
C MET A 66 -8.45 -26.21 30.27
N GLN A 67 -7.95 -25.22 31.03
CA GLN A 67 -7.63 -25.38 32.44
C GLN A 67 -8.88 -25.76 33.25
N GLY A 68 -9.99 -25.05 33.06
CA GLY A 68 -11.25 -25.39 33.74
C GLY A 68 -11.79 -26.78 33.37
N GLN A 69 -11.55 -27.27 32.14
CA GLN A 69 -11.87 -28.66 31.78
C GLN A 69 -10.94 -29.66 32.49
N ARG A 70 -9.63 -29.38 32.56
CA ARG A 70 -8.66 -30.20 33.29
C ARG A 70 -9.02 -30.31 34.77
N ASP A 71 -9.37 -29.18 35.40
CA ASP A 71 -9.79 -29.15 36.80
C ASP A 71 -11.01 -30.06 37.05
N ARG A 72 -12.00 -30.06 36.14
CA ARG A 72 -13.16 -30.96 36.20
C ARG A 72 -12.79 -32.43 36.03
N PHE A 73 -11.83 -32.75 35.15
CA PHE A 73 -11.34 -34.13 35.01
C PHE A 73 -10.63 -34.58 36.29
N ASP A 74 -9.83 -33.72 36.91
CA ASP A 74 -9.13 -34.01 38.17
C ASP A 74 -10.11 -34.20 39.34
N GLU A 75 -11.19 -33.42 39.39
CA GLU A 75 -12.28 -33.61 40.37
C GLU A 75 -13.01 -34.94 40.17
N ARG A 76 -13.34 -35.31 38.92
CA ARG A 76 -13.98 -36.59 38.59
C ARG A 76 -13.08 -37.77 38.95
N LEU A 77 -11.78 -37.69 38.68
CA LEU A 77 -10.82 -38.74 39.05
C LEU A 77 -10.73 -38.95 40.56
N LYS A 78 -10.77 -37.86 41.35
CA LYS A 78 -10.80 -37.94 42.81
C LYS A 78 -12.10 -38.55 43.36
N ALA A 79 -13.22 -38.31 42.67
CA ALA A 79 -14.53 -38.80 43.07
C ALA A 79 -14.83 -40.25 42.61
N ALA A 80 -14.08 -40.78 41.64
CA ALA A 80 -14.29 -42.13 41.11
C ALA A 80 -13.97 -43.22 42.15
N GLU A 81 -14.93 -44.13 42.36
CA GLU A 81 -14.87 -45.19 43.38
C GLU A 81 -14.25 -46.49 42.85
N SER A 82 -14.28 -46.71 41.53
CA SER A 82 -13.74 -47.91 40.87
C SER A 82 -12.57 -47.60 39.94
N ASP A 83 -11.74 -48.61 39.71
CA ASP A 83 -10.60 -48.52 38.77
C ASP A 83 -11.09 -48.38 37.31
N GLU A 84 -12.19 -49.06 36.95
CA GLU A 84 -12.80 -48.95 35.62
C GLU A 84 -13.34 -47.55 35.33
N GLU A 85 -13.95 -46.86 36.31
CA GLU A 85 -14.39 -45.47 36.14
C GLU A 85 -13.21 -44.53 35.92
N ARG A 86 -12.11 -44.73 36.64
CA ARG A 86 -10.89 -43.93 36.47
C ARG A 86 -10.31 -44.09 35.07
N GLU A 87 -10.22 -45.32 34.57
CA GLU A 87 -9.72 -45.59 33.22
C GLU A 87 -10.55 -44.88 32.13
N VAL A 88 -11.88 -44.88 32.26
CA VAL A 88 -12.77 -44.16 31.33
C VAL A 88 -12.54 -42.65 31.38
N ILE A 89 -12.40 -42.07 32.57
CA ILE A 89 -12.18 -40.62 32.73
C ILE A 89 -10.80 -40.21 32.17
N GLU A 90 -9.76 -41.03 32.38
CA GLU A 90 -8.43 -40.81 31.81
C GLU A 90 -8.43 -40.92 30.28
N ALA A 91 -9.17 -41.88 29.71
CA ALA A 91 -9.34 -42.01 28.28
C ALA A 91 -10.07 -40.78 27.68
N GLU A 92 -11.09 -40.26 28.36
CA GLU A 92 -11.80 -39.03 27.95
C GLU A 92 -10.87 -37.80 27.98
N ARG A 93 -10.08 -37.64 29.05
CA ARG A 93 -9.09 -36.56 29.17
C ARG A 93 -8.08 -36.64 28.04
N THR A 94 -7.50 -37.82 27.81
CA THR A 94 -6.53 -38.05 26.74
C THR A 94 -7.14 -37.71 25.38
N ARG A 95 -8.39 -38.13 25.13
CA ARG A 95 -9.10 -37.79 23.90
C ARG A 95 -9.33 -36.29 23.76
N MET A 96 -9.65 -35.58 24.83
CA MET A 96 -9.81 -34.12 24.80
C MET A 96 -8.48 -33.42 24.50
N GLU A 97 -7.38 -33.84 25.13
CA GLU A 97 -6.05 -33.29 24.90
C GLU A 97 -5.57 -33.54 23.46
N LEU A 98 -5.87 -34.71 22.89
CA LEU A 98 -5.58 -35.03 21.48
C LEU A 98 -6.45 -34.23 20.48
N ASN A 99 -7.64 -33.80 20.90
CA ASN A 99 -8.57 -33.01 20.07
C ASN A 99 -8.54 -31.51 20.42
N ALA A 100 -7.59 -31.05 21.24
CA ALA A 100 -7.47 -29.66 21.60
C ALA A 100 -7.30 -28.83 20.31
N TYR A 101 -8.35 -28.09 19.97
CA TYR A 101 -8.44 -27.37 18.71
C TYR A 101 -7.37 -26.27 18.67
N GLN A 102 -6.40 -26.40 17.77
CA GLN A 102 -5.54 -25.27 17.41
C GLN A 102 -6.41 -24.30 16.62
N ALA A 103 -6.68 -23.12 17.19
CA ALA A 103 -7.42 -22.10 16.49
C ALA A 103 -6.68 -21.79 15.17
N PRO A 104 -7.37 -21.78 14.01
CA PRO A 104 -6.74 -21.40 12.76
C PRO A 104 -6.15 -20.01 12.92
N ASN A 105 -4.90 -19.82 12.50
CA ASN A 105 -4.28 -18.52 12.50
C ASN A 105 -5.02 -17.62 11.50
N MET A 106 -5.85 -16.68 11.99
CA MET A 106 -6.88 -16.01 11.18
C MET A 106 -6.33 -14.94 10.23
N MET A 107 -5.09 -14.48 10.42
CA MET A 107 -4.43 -13.55 9.49
C MET A 107 -2.91 -13.59 9.65
N PRO A 108 -2.24 -14.60 9.08
CA PRO A 108 -0.81 -14.78 9.28
C PRO A 108 0.07 -13.88 8.39
N PHE A 109 -0.53 -12.88 7.73
CA PHE A 109 0.20 -12.00 6.84
C PHE A 109 0.86 -10.85 7.61
N SER A 110 2.15 -10.99 7.94
CA SER A 110 2.90 -9.94 8.63
C SER A 110 3.30 -8.81 7.67
N PHE A 111 2.94 -7.58 8.03
CA PHE A 111 3.31 -6.37 7.29
C PHE A 111 4.57 -5.71 7.87
N ASP A 112 5.43 -6.47 8.55
CA ASP A 112 6.57 -5.99 9.33
C ASP A 112 7.59 -5.21 8.48
N PHE A 113 7.58 -5.39 7.17
CA PHE A 113 8.39 -4.56 6.27
C PHE A 113 8.00 -3.07 6.33
N LEU A 114 6.72 -2.76 6.61
CA LEU A 114 6.22 -1.39 6.81
C LEU A 114 6.70 -0.75 8.11
N ASP A 115 7.14 -1.55 9.09
CA ASP A 115 7.76 -1.03 10.31
C ASP A 115 9.19 -0.57 10.11
N THR A 116 9.81 -0.91 8.98
CA THR A 116 11.14 -0.41 8.62
C THR A 116 11.08 1.12 8.48
N PRO A 117 11.79 1.89 9.34
CA PRO A 117 11.69 3.35 9.32
C PRO A 117 12.06 3.95 7.97
N ARG A 118 13.01 3.34 7.25
CA ARG A 118 13.41 3.75 5.90
C ARG A 118 12.28 3.63 4.89
N ILE A 119 11.61 2.48 4.81
CA ILE A 119 10.49 2.24 3.89
C ILE A 119 9.32 3.17 4.26
N ARG A 120 8.95 3.19 5.54
CA ARG A 120 7.86 4.03 6.05
C ARG A 120 8.08 5.51 5.75
N ASN A 121 9.23 6.04 6.14
CA ASN A 121 9.55 7.46 5.92
C ASN A 121 9.65 7.78 4.43
N GLY A 122 10.17 6.85 3.61
CA GLY A 122 10.20 7.00 2.16
C GLY A 122 8.79 7.12 1.55
N ILE A 123 7.86 6.26 1.97
CA ILE A 123 6.46 6.30 1.50
C ILE A 123 5.76 7.57 2.00
N LEU A 124 5.96 7.96 3.26
CA LEU A 124 5.36 9.19 3.81
C LEU A 124 5.93 10.44 3.13
N ALA A 125 7.23 10.48 2.85
CA ALA A 125 7.86 11.58 2.11
C ALA A 125 7.32 11.66 0.67
N LYS A 126 7.20 10.51 -0.02
CA LYS A 126 6.53 10.42 -1.33
C LYS A 126 5.10 10.95 -1.23
N GLY A 127 4.34 10.50 -0.24
CA GLY A 127 2.97 10.93 0.00
C GLY A 127 2.85 12.44 0.17
N GLY A 128 3.71 13.06 1.00
CA GLY A 128 3.73 14.51 1.21
C GLY A 128 4.04 15.30 -0.06
N VAL A 129 5.07 14.89 -0.83
CA VAL A 129 5.42 15.56 -2.09
C VAL A 129 4.28 15.43 -3.11
N MET A 130 3.74 14.22 -3.29
CA MET A 130 2.68 13.98 -4.26
C MET A 130 1.37 14.66 -3.86
N LEU A 131 1.05 14.73 -2.56
CA LEU A 131 -0.09 15.50 -2.04
C LEU A 131 0.00 16.96 -2.48
N VAL A 132 1.14 17.61 -2.25
CA VAL A 132 1.34 19.02 -2.63
C VAL A 132 1.26 19.20 -4.14
N LEU A 133 1.95 18.37 -4.93
CA LEU A 133 1.95 18.48 -6.39
C LEU A 133 0.54 18.27 -6.98
N ASN A 134 -0.24 17.33 -6.46
CA ASN A 134 -1.59 17.08 -6.93
C ASN A 134 -2.58 18.20 -6.53
N LEU A 135 -2.42 18.81 -5.35
CA LEU A 135 -3.20 20.00 -4.97
C LEU A 135 -2.89 21.18 -5.90
N LEU A 136 -1.61 21.40 -6.23
CA LEU A 136 -1.22 22.43 -7.19
C LEU A 136 -1.73 22.12 -8.60
N LEU A 137 -1.78 20.84 -9.00
CA LEU A 137 -2.37 20.41 -10.26
C LEU A 137 -3.85 20.79 -10.34
N ILE A 138 -4.64 20.50 -9.29
CA ILE A 138 -6.05 20.89 -9.19
C ILE A 138 -6.21 22.41 -9.26
N ALA A 139 -5.41 23.15 -8.49
CA ALA A 139 -5.43 24.62 -8.51
C ALA A 139 -5.13 25.17 -9.91
N SER A 140 -4.15 24.59 -10.61
CA SER A 140 -3.82 24.94 -11.98
C SER A 140 -4.98 24.65 -12.95
N GLY A 141 -5.69 23.54 -12.74
CA GLY A 141 -6.87 23.15 -13.50
C GLY A 141 -8.02 24.15 -13.37
N ILE A 142 -8.28 24.62 -12.14
CA ILE A 142 -9.25 25.70 -11.87
C ILE A 142 -8.83 26.99 -12.60
N GLY A 143 -7.54 27.33 -12.56
CA GLY A 143 -6.98 28.49 -13.26
C GLY A 143 -7.18 28.41 -14.78
N LEU A 144 -6.87 27.26 -15.38
CA LEU A 144 -7.06 27.00 -16.82
C LEU A 144 -8.53 27.02 -17.23
N TRP A 145 -9.42 26.41 -16.44
CA TRP A 145 -10.85 26.43 -16.71
C TRP A 145 -11.43 27.86 -16.71
N LYS A 146 -10.92 28.72 -15.81
CA LYS A 146 -11.25 30.15 -15.74
C LYS A 146 -10.44 31.02 -16.72
N LEU A 147 -9.64 30.42 -17.61
CA LEU A 147 -8.77 31.06 -18.59
C LEU A 147 -7.80 32.10 -17.97
N ARG A 148 -7.23 31.79 -16.79
CA ARG A 148 -6.28 32.67 -16.11
C ARG A 148 -4.84 32.35 -16.52
N ARG A 149 -4.03 33.39 -16.78
CA ARG A 149 -2.59 33.27 -17.11
C ARG A 149 -1.82 32.41 -16.11
N TRP A 150 -2.07 32.61 -14.81
CA TRP A 150 -1.40 31.86 -13.74
C TRP A 150 -1.72 30.37 -13.77
N GLY A 151 -2.91 29.97 -14.23
CA GLY A 151 -3.30 28.56 -14.33
C GLY A 151 -2.38 27.80 -15.27
N ARG A 152 -2.09 28.38 -16.44
CA ARG A 152 -1.15 27.80 -17.42
C ARG A 152 0.27 27.70 -16.86
N SER A 153 0.79 28.81 -16.31
CA SER A 153 2.15 28.83 -15.75
C SER A 153 2.30 27.79 -14.63
N LEU A 154 1.30 27.67 -13.77
CA LEU A 154 1.29 26.67 -12.71
C LEU A 154 1.20 25.24 -13.26
N SER A 155 0.36 24.97 -14.26
CA SER A 155 0.29 23.63 -14.88
C SER A 155 1.62 23.19 -15.48
N VAL A 156 2.32 24.09 -16.19
CA VAL A 156 3.65 23.79 -16.76
C VAL A 156 4.67 23.54 -15.65
N ALA A 157 4.70 24.38 -14.60
CA ALA A 157 5.61 24.21 -13.47
C ALA A 157 5.36 22.89 -12.74
N VAL A 158 4.10 22.57 -12.41
CA VAL A 158 3.72 21.33 -11.72
C VAL A 158 4.06 20.10 -12.56
N ALA A 159 3.74 20.11 -13.85
CA ALA A 159 4.08 19.00 -14.74
C ALA A 159 5.61 18.82 -14.87
N GLY A 160 6.36 19.93 -14.92
CA GLY A 160 7.82 19.93 -14.91
C GLY A 160 8.43 19.40 -13.61
N LEU A 161 7.76 19.58 -12.46
CA LEU A 161 8.17 19.02 -11.17
C LEU A 161 7.74 17.56 -10.97
N LEU A 162 6.59 17.16 -11.52
CA LEU A 162 6.08 15.80 -11.42
C LEU A 162 7.02 14.80 -12.09
N LEU A 163 7.59 15.12 -13.25
CA LEU A 163 8.50 14.21 -13.97
C LEU A 163 9.75 13.81 -13.15
N PRO A 164 10.58 14.74 -12.64
CA PRO A 164 11.72 14.39 -11.81
C PRO A 164 11.29 13.73 -10.49
N ALA A 165 10.17 14.15 -9.88
CA ALA A 165 9.66 13.51 -8.68
C ALA A 165 9.32 12.03 -8.94
N LEU A 166 8.56 11.73 -10.00
CA LEU A 166 8.22 10.36 -10.41
C LEU A 166 9.48 9.54 -10.72
N ALA A 167 10.48 10.12 -11.39
CA ALA A 167 11.74 9.44 -11.66
C ALA A 167 12.51 9.09 -10.36
N VAL A 168 12.60 10.03 -9.42
CA VAL A 168 13.22 9.80 -8.10
C VAL A 168 12.49 8.70 -7.35
N PHE A 169 11.15 8.73 -7.32
CA PHE A 169 10.36 7.71 -6.65
C PHE A 169 10.43 6.35 -7.34
N ALA A 170 10.45 6.29 -8.67
CA ALA A 170 10.63 5.04 -9.40
C ALA A 170 11.98 4.37 -9.06
N VAL A 171 13.06 5.15 -9.02
CA VAL A 171 14.39 4.66 -8.63
C VAL A 171 14.41 4.21 -7.17
N ALA A 172 13.81 5.00 -6.26
CA ALA A 172 13.71 4.63 -4.85
C ALA A 172 12.92 3.31 -4.68
N SER A 173 11.74 3.20 -5.29
CA SER A 173 10.92 1.98 -5.25
C SER A 173 11.64 0.77 -5.85
N ALA A 174 12.36 0.93 -6.96
CA ALA A 174 13.16 -0.15 -7.54
C ALA A 174 14.30 -0.61 -6.61
N ARG A 175 14.91 0.31 -5.85
CA ARG A 175 15.94 -0.01 -4.85
C ARG A 175 15.39 -0.72 -3.63
N GLU A 176 14.18 -0.39 -3.17
CA GLU A 176 13.55 -1.02 -2.01
C GLU A 176 12.83 -2.33 -2.36
N ALA A 177 12.49 -2.56 -3.64
CA ALA A 177 11.74 -3.75 -4.08
C ALA A 177 12.36 -5.10 -3.64
N PRO A 178 13.70 -5.31 -3.68
CA PRO A 178 14.30 -6.54 -3.19
C PRO A 178 14.06 -6.76 -1.69
N THR A 179 14.24 -5.73 -0.88
CA THR A 179 14.04 -5.80 0.58
C THR A 179 12.57 -6.04 0.94
N ILE A 180 11.64 -5.43 0.21
CA ILE A 180 10.21 -5.69 0.38
C ILE A 180 9.89 -7.15 0.02
N ALA A 181 10.41 -7.66 -1.09
CA ALA A 181 10.18 -9.05 -1.52
C ALA A 181 10.77 -10.08 -0.54
N GLU A 182 11.98 -9.84 -0.04
CA GLU A 182 12.64 -10.69 0.95
C GLU A 182 11.81 -10.77 2.23
N ARG A 183 11.43 -9.63 2.81
CA ARG A 183 10.62 -9.60 4.03
C ARG A 183 9.23 -10.18 3.84
N TRP A 184 8.60 -9.88 2.70
CA TRP A 184 7.32 -10.47 2.32
C TRP A 184 7.41 -12.00 2.26
N SER A 185 8.47 -12.52 1.63
CA SER A 185 8.66 -13.96 1.48
C SER A 185 9.01 -14.62 2.81
N ALA A 186 9.83 -13.96 3.66
CA ALA A 186 10.14 -14.45 5.00
C ALA A 186 8.89 -14.55 5.89
N GLY A 187 7.99 -13.56 5.82
CA GLY A 187 6.70 -13.62 6.53
C GLY A 187 5.85 -14.80 6.06
N MET A 188 5.78 -15.04 4.75
CA MET A 188 5.09 -16.21 4.19
C MET A 188 5.76 -17.54 4.57
N THR A 189 7.08 -17.62 4.62
CA THR A 189 7.78 -18.84 5.06
C THR A 189 7.45 -19.14 6.52
N LYS A 190 7.54 -18.13 7.39
CA LYS A 190 7.25 -18.27 8.82
C LYS A 190 5.84 -18.81 9.05
N LEU A 191 4.87 -18.25 8.34
CA LEU A 191 3.48 -18.71 8.34
C LEU A 191 3.35 -20.19 8.01
N LEU A 192 3.99 -20.65 6.93
CA LEU A 192 3.89 -22.04 6.50
C LEU A 192 4.53 -23.00 7.51
N LEU A 193 5.64 -22.60 8.15
CA LEU A 193 6.28 -23.40 9.20
C LEU A 193 5.42 -23.50 10.45
N GLU A 194 4.78 -22.40 10.85
CA GLU A 194 3.87 -22.39 12.00
C GLU A 194 2.64 -23.27 11.74
N GLU A 195 2.08 -23.24 10.53
CA GLU A 195 0.93 -24.06 10.14
C GLU A 195 1.26 -25.56 10.13
N GLU A 196 2.45 -25.95 9.68
CA GLU A 196 2.90 -27.34 9.66
C GLU A 196 3.58 -27.79 10.98
N ASN A 197 3.66 -26.89 11.98
CA ASN A 197 4.38 -27.11 13.24
C ASN A 197 5.83 -27.60 13.03
N LEU A 198 6.52 -26.98 12.07
CA LEU A 198 7.90 -27.28 11.70
C LEU A 198 8.86 -26.27 12.32
N GLU A 199 9.90 -26.75 12.99
CA GLU A 199 10.96 -25.87 13.55
C GLU A 199 11.93 -25.37 12.47
N GLU A 200 12.16 -26.17 11.43
CA GLU A 200 13.10 -25.88 10.35
C GLU A 200 12.42 -25.96 8.99
N THR A 201 12.91 -25.17 8.04
CA THR A 201 12.40 -25.18 6.67
C THR A 201 12.85 -26.44 5.92
N PRO A 202 11.93 -27.33 5.50
CA PRO A 202 12.29 -28.48 4.69
C PRO A 202 12.97 -28.04 3.39
N PRO A 203 13.90 -28.85 2.82
CA PRO A 203 14.59 -28.50 1.58
C PRO A 203 13.64 -28.20 0.41
N GLU A 204 12.54 -28.94 0.31
CA GLU A 204 11.52 -28.74 -0.72
C GLU A 204 10.81 -27.38 -0.57
N LEU A 205 10.43 -27.03 0.66
CA LEU A 205 9.82 -25.74 0.95
C LEU A 205 10.82 -24.59 0.73
N ALA A 206 12.09 -24.76 1.11
CA ALA A 206 13.14 -23.78 0.89
C ALA A 206 13.30 -23.46 -0.61
N GLU A 207 13.27 -24.48 -1.47
CA GLU A 207 13.32 -24.28 -2.92
C GLU A 207 12.10 -23.53 -3.45
N VAL A 208 10.90 -23.90 -3.01
CA VAL A 208 9.64 -23.23 -3.38
C VAL A 208 9.66 -21.76 -2.95
N MET A 209 10.06 -21.49 -1.71
CA MET A 209 10.14 -20.12 -1.17
C MET A 209 11.22 -19.28 -1.87
N GLY A 210 12.34 -19.88 -2.25
CA GLY A 210 13.35 -19.22 -3.08
C GLY A 210 12.83 -18.78 -4.45
N ARG A 211 12.03 -19.64 -5.11
CA ARG A 211 11.38 -19.29 -6.39
C ARG A 211 10.30 -18.23 -6.20
N TYR A 212 9.52 -18.32 -5.12
CA TYR A 212 8.51 -17.35 -4.74
C TYR A 212 9.12 -15.97 -4.54
N GLU A 213 10.20 -15.87 -3.75
CA GLU A 213 10.90 -14.61 -3.50
C GLU A 213 11.43 -13.98 -4.78
N GLN A 214 12.04 -14.77 -5.67
CA GLN A 214 12.48 -14.28 -6.98
C GLN A 214 11.32 -13.77 -7.84
N GLY A 215 10.18 -14.46 -7.80
CA GLY A 215 8.93 -14.02 -8.44
C GLY A 215 8.46 -12.67 -7.89
N MET A 216 8.42 -12.51 -6.57
CA MET A 216 8.01 -11.29 -5.90
C MET A 216 8.95 -10.11 -6.19
N LYS A 217 10.26 -10.34 -6.22
CA LYS A 217 11.25 -9.32 -6.64
C LYS A 217 10.94 -8.77 -8.03
N ARG A 218 10.69 -9.67 -8.99
CA ARG A 218 10.33 -9.29 -10.37
C ARG A 218 9.00 -8.57 -10.41
N LEU A 219 7.98 -9.11 -9.73
CA LEU A 219 6.65 -8.54 -9.69
C LEU A 219 6.66 -7.10 -9.15
N PHE A 220 7.29 -6.85 -8.00
CA PHE A 220 7.37 -5.51 -7.42
C PHE A 220 8.16 -4.54 -8.30
N THR A 221 9.27 -5.00 -8.90
CA THR A 221 10.08 -4.15 -9.79
C THR A 221 9.30 -3.76 -11.04
N VAL A 222 8.67 -4.73 -11.71
CA VAL A 222 7.88 -4.49 -12.94
C VAL A 222 6.65 -3.64 -12.62
N SER A 223 5.91 -3.99 -11.57
CA SER A 223 4.73 -3.23 -11.14
C SER A 223 5.07 -1.77 -10.86
N SER A 224 6.14 -1.52 -10.10
CA SER A 224 6.63 -0.16 -9.83
C SER A 224 7.02 0.58 -11.11
N ALA A 225 7.78 -0.05 -12.00
CA ALA A 225 8.19 0.57 -13.26
C ALA A 225 6.98 0.90 -14.15
N THR A 226 6.04 -0.02 -14.29
CA THR A 226 4.81 0.17 -15.08
C THR A 226 3.95 1.28 -14.48
N ALA A 227 3.71 1.27 -13.17
CA ALA A 227 2.88 2.28 -12.51
C ALA A 227 3.47 3.69 -12.67
N ASN A 228 4.78 3.86 -12.42
CA ASN A 228 5.45 5.15 -12.59
C ASN A 228 5.51 5.58 -14.07
N GLY A 229 5.73 4.64 -14.99
CA GLY A 229 5.72 4.93 -16.43
C GLY A 229 4.36 5.43 -16.92
N LEU A 230 3.27 4.78 -16.50
CA LEU A 230 1.91 5.22 -16.80
C LEU A 230 1.59 6.57 -16.15
N ALA A 231 2.01 6.78 -14.89
CA ALA A 231 1.82 8.06 -14.20
C ALA A 231 2.53 9.23 -14.89
N ALA A 232 3.66 8.98 -15.56
CA ALA A 232 4.41 10.01 -16.30
C ALA A 232 3.74 10.47 -17.61
N LEU A 233 2.82 9.67 -18.19
CA LEU A 233 2.15 10.03 -19.44
C LEU A 233 1.33 11.32 -19.31
N TYR A 234 0.67 11.50 -18.16
CA TYR A 234 -0.17 12.66 -17.92
C TYR A 234 0.61 13.99 -17.87
N PRO A 235 1.64 14.17 -17.02
CA PRO A 235 2.43 15.40 -17.02
C PRO A 235 3.10 15.69 -18.37
N ILE A 236 3.49 14.68 -19.14
CA ILE A 236 3.98 14.87 -20.52
C ILE A 236 2.88 15.48 -21.39
N ALA A 237 1.67 14.93 -21.36
CA ALA A 237 0.54 15.48 -22.11
C ALA A 237 0.23 16.94 -21.68
N VAL A 238 0.29 17.24 -20.38
CA VAL A 238 0.11 18.61 -19.87
C VAL A 238 1.17 19.55 -20.45
N LEU A 239 2.45 19.18 -20.43
CA LEU A 239 3.52 20.00 -20.99
C LEU A 239 3.32 20.26 -22.50
N VAL A 240 2.96 19.23 -23.26
CA VAL A 240 2.71 19.34 -24.71
C VAL A 240 1.52 20.26 -24.99
N VAL A 241 0.39 20.06 -24.30
CA VAL A 241 -0.84 20.82 -24.57
C VAL A 241 -0.76 22.26 -24.04
N ALA A 242 -0.26 22.47 -22.81
CA ALA A 242 -0.15 23.79 -22.20
C ALA A 242 0.85 24.72 -22.94
N SER A 243 1.82 24.13 -23.64
CA SER A 243 2.81 24.87 -24.45
C SER A 243 2.29 25.30 -25.82
N ARG A 244 1.10 24.84 -26.25
CA ARG A 244 0.54 25.22 -27.56
C ARG A 244 0.27 26.72 -27.63
N PRO A 245 0.62 27.40 -28.75
CA PRO A 245 0.35 28.83 -28.94
C PRO A 245 -1.12 29.22 -28.75
N GLY A 246 -2.07 28.42 -29.25
CA GLY A 246 -3.51 28.68 -29.10
C GLY A 246 -3.98 28.68 -27.63
N VAL A 247 -3.42 27.80 -26.79
CA VAL A 247 -3.69 27.76 -25.35
C VAL A 247 -3.09 28.99 -24.65
N ARG A 248 -1.87 29.39 -25.03
CA ARG A 248 -1.22 30.62 -24.55
C ARG A 248 -2.07 31.86 -24.87
N ALA A 249 -2.53 31.98 -26.11
CA ALA A 249 -3.36 33.10 -26.56
C ALA A 249 -4.72 33.13 -25.83
N ALA A 250 -5.32 31.96 -25.60
CA ALA A 250 -6.60 31.86 -24.88
C ALA A 250 -6.54 32.38 -23.44
N VAL A 251 -5.45 32.11 -22.70
CA VAL A 251 -5.29 32.60 -21.32
C VAL A 251 -4.74 34.04 -21.25
N ALA A 252 -4.22 34.57 -22.36
CA ALA A 252 -3.64 35.91 -22.40
C ALA A 252 -4.69 37.02 -22.50
N ARG A 253 -5.89 36.75 -23.01
CA ARG A 253 -6.91 37.78 -23.24
C ARG A 253 -7.32 38.48 -21.92
N PRO A 254 -7.27 39.83 -21.86
CA PRO A 254 -7.93 40.57 -20.80
C PRO A 254 -9.41 40.21 -20.80
N ARG A 255 -10.00 39.99 -19.62
CA ARG A 255 -11.46 39.94 -19.54
C ARG A 255 -11.96 41.31 -20.01
N ALA A 256 -12.75 41.36 -21.07
CA ALA A 256 -13.56 42.54 -21.34
C ALA A 256 -14.42 42.74 -20.09
N SER A 257 -14.09 43.78 -19.32
CA SER A 257 -14.80 44.22 -18.13
C SER A 257 -16.16 44.77 -18.50
#